data_AF-A0A371CKA9-F1
#
_entry.id   AF-A0A371CKA9-F1
#
_cell.length_a   1.000
_cell.length_b   1.000
_cell.length_c   1.000
_cell.angle_alpha   90.00
_cell.angle_beta   90.00
_cell.angle_gamma   90.00
#
_symmetry.space_group_name_H-M   'P 1'
#
loop_
_entity.id
_entity.type
_entity.pdbx_description
1 polymer ?
#
loop_
_entity_poly.entity_id
_entity_poly.type
_entity_poly.pdbx_seq_one_letter_code
_entity_poly.pdbx_strand_id
1 'polypeptide(L)'
;MPEVDCIEGLVYDIGQAQARGTLLRGSIVIFPRVFAEGTDRKPYTSCTVLNLGYNHWLEPPPSAYEICPRDERRSRKQPWEDYLKPWEEGAVHVVARGKELLVAAGYHALRINLGLEAFGCIIPRDAFDSIVAEDVPGTNKDKAKAERLRSFVIPSQLVVPEARRHKKRADGSQLINIFAAVVCEKEVFLVSDFARLVRITIISIPRHWEERDLRPGSLLWPQIWDKEHGPDWLREPEAAAASVLEWRAQILHKNDLGTSLLKELCLNQVYFNGLGKHTATDFLFSLGLWPGTPPVLICQDDTTFQSFVIALRHYMELWVSDAFRRECLSSPNLQSPFAFNHWADLRYTRRYLWVYRKAEVKMPVEQYNMYARLGLLDKEHIIGGAYVPNYGQLAHGTLCKRGVPVHVYIDPHGTAKKPYKVYTIVLAKRPDDWGFAWNESRPVPADDVRLAGMATTIGPASFHMFKQNQHDRRLPGLPGKIPKEKRAGPGRPAKRRPNRAARDHQQRAVNNLRKRIEARTGETSRRAAESEAESTSDGDSEVDEEERPSKRPKFEGRVTRSRAKQAQIAAGKCP
;
A
#
# COMPACT_ATOMS: atom_id res chain seq x y z
N MET A 1 -2.31 0.72 0.63
CA MET A 1 -2.29 0.73 2.10
C MET A 1 -0.88 0.36 2.48
N PRO A 2 -0.18 1.10 3.34
CA PRO A 2 1.02 0.60 3.99
C PRO A 2 0.69 -0.74 4.65
N GLU A 3 1.45 -1.76 4.29
CA GLU A 3 1.32 -3.10 4.87
C GLU A 3 2.52 -3.30 5.81
N VAL A 4 2.73 -4.54 6.29
CA VAL A 4 3.82 -4.88 7.21
C VAL A 4 5.19 -4.34 6.76
N ASP A 5 5.47 -4.32 5.45
CA ASP A 5 6.72 -3.85 4.86
C ASP A 5 7.01 -2.36 5.12
N CYS A 6 5.98 -1.53 5.10
CA CYS A 6 6.11 -0.10 5.36
C CYS A 6 6.10 0.19 6.87
N ILE A 7 5.27 -0.53 7.62
CA ILE A 7 5.11 -0.32 9.06
C ILE A 7 6.37 -0.72 9.82
N GLU A 8 6.94 -1.90 9.54
CA GLU A 8 8.23 -2.31 10.12
C GLU A 8 9.38 -1.40 9.69
N GLY A 9 9.27 -0.80 8.50
CA GLY A 9 10.20 0.23 8.06
C GLY A 9 10.24 1.44 8.99
N LEU A 10 9.07 1.92 9.42
CA LEU A 10 8.97 3.05 10.36
C LEU A 10 9.46 2.69 11.76
N VAL A 11 9.17 1.47 12.24
CA VAL A 11 9.71 0.97 13.52
C VAL A 11 11.23 0.98 13.48
N TYR A 12 11.82 0.48 12.38
CA TYR A 12 13.26 0.48 12.20
C TYR A 12 13.85 1.90 12.16
N ASP A 13 13.24 2.82 11.42
CA ASP A 13 13.75 4.20 11.31
C ASP A 13 13.76 4.91 12.67
N ILE A 14 12.70 4.76 13.47
CA ILE A 14 12.63 5.31 14.84
C ILE A 14 13.66 4.62 15.74
N GLY A 15 13.80 3.29 15.65
CA GLY A 15 14.82 2.54 16.38
C GLY A 15 16.25 2.98 16.03
N GLN A 16 16.50 3.32 14.77
CA GLN A 16 17.79 3.86 14.34
C GLN A 16 18.06 5.28 14.86
N ALA A 17 17.02 6.09 15.05
CA ALA A 17 17.18 7.39 15.71
C ALA A 17 17.51 7.19 17.20
N GLN A 18 16.84 6.26 17.88
CA GLN A 18 17.15 5.88 19.27
C GLN A 18 18.59 5.37 19.44
N ALA A 19 19.12 4.62 18.46
CA ALA A 19 20.48 4.07 18.53
C ALA A 19 21.60 5.10 18.32
N ARG A 20 21.31 6.28 17.75
CA ARG A 20 22.30 7.33 17.44
C ARG A 20 22.68 8.22 18.64
N GLY A 21 22.12 7.99 19.83
CA GLY A 21 22.41 8.78 21.03
C GLY A 21 21.76 8.22 22.30
N THR A 22 21.74 9.04 23.36
CA THR A 22 21.00 8.76 24.60
C THR A 22 19.51 8.55 24.34
N LEU A 23 18.81 7.87 25.26
CA LEU A 23 17.37 7.60 25.24
C LEU A 23 16.58 8.73 24.57
N LEU A 24 15.98 8.44 23.41
CA LEU A 24 15.18 9.41 22.66
C LEU A 24 13.99 9.84 23.54
N ARG A 25 13.95 11.11 23.90
CA ARG A 25 12.82 11.71 24.64
C ARG A 25 12.09 12.68 23.74
N GLY A 26 10.77 12.68 23.85
CA GLY A 26 9.94 13.61 23.10
C GLY A 26 8.54 13.72 23.67
N SER A 27 7.80 14.68 23.15
CA SER A 27 6.38 14.89 23.42
C SER A 27 5.58 14.63 22.14
N ILE A 28 4.36 14.14 22.29
CA ILE A 28 3.46 13.97 21.15
C ILE A 28 2.65 15.26 20.95
N VAL A 29 2.45 15.63 19.69
CA VAL A 29 1.58 16.75 19.27
C VAL A 29 0.63 16.26 18.19
N ILE A 30 -0.62 16.72 18.23
CA ILE A 30 -1.63 16.48 17.19
C ILE A 30 -2.07 17.79 16.53
N PHE A 31 -2.52 17.73 15.28
CA PHE A 31 -3.00 18.91 14.54
C PHE A 31 -4.42 18.69 13.98
N PRO A 32 -5.48 18.78 14.81
CA PRO A 32 -6.84 18.52 14.35
C PRO A 32 -7.31 19.33 13.15
N ARG A 33 -6.75 20.53 12.91
CA ARG A 33 -7.01 21.34 11.71
C ARG A 33 -6.71 20.63 10.39
N VAL A 34 -5.92 19.54 10.40
CA VAL A 34 -5.70 18.71 9.21
C VAL A 34 -6.62 17.48 9.12
N PHE A 35 -7.38 17.16 10.17
CA PHE A 35 -8.21 15.95 10.21
C PHE A 35 -9.32 16.01 9.17
N ALA A 36 -9.67 14.85 8.60
CA ALA A 36 -10.70 14.80 7.59
C ALA A 36 -12.07 15.21 8.14
N GLU A 37 -12.83 15.91 7.31
CA GLU A 37 -14.27 16.08 7.51
C GLU A 37 -14.95 14.88 6.86
N GLY A 38 -15.53 14.01 7.69
CA GLY A 38 -16.47 12.99 7.23
C GLY A 38 -17.59 13.59 6.39
N THR A 39 -18.39 12.70 5.81
CA THR A 39 -19.56 13.09 5.02
C THR A 39 -20.83 12.63 5.72
N ASP A 40 -21.97 13.24 5.42
CA ASP A 40 -23.26 12.82 6.00
C ASP A 40 -23.55 11.32 5.76
N ARG A 41 -23.01 10.76 4.67
CA ARG A 41 -23.17 9.35 4.30
C ARG A 41 -22.15 8.41 4.95
N LYS A 42 -21.02 8.95 5.40
CA LYS A 42 -19.90 8.21 5.99
C LYS A 42 -19.27 9.10 7.07
N PRO A 43 -19.75 9.01 8.32
CA PRO A 43 -19.06 9.66 9.43
C PRO A 43 -17.65 9.06 9.48
N TYR A 44 -16.67 9.90 9.22
CA TYR A 44 -15.27 9.52 9.21
C TYR A 44 -14.59 10.30 10.32
N THR A 45 -13.94 9.59 11.24
CA THR A 45 -13.12 10.21 12.28
C THR A 45 -11.65 9.90 12.04
N SER A 46 -10.81 10.93 12.09
CA SER A 46 -9.36 10.77 12.03
C SER A 46 -8.76 10.44 13.40
N CYS A 47 -9.47 10.74 14.49
CA CYS A 47 -8.95 10.60 15.84
C CYS A 47 -10.00 9.98 16.78
N THR A 48 -9.57 9.08 17.65
CA THR A 48 -10.34 8.57 18.79
C THR A 48 -9.47 8.61 20.04
N VAL A 49 -10.08 8.50 21.22
CA VAL A 49 -9.36 8.51 22.50
C VAL A 49 -9.74 7.27 23.31
N LEU A 50 -8.74 6.61 23.87
CA LEU A 50 -8.83 5.53 24.82
C LEU A 50 -8.11 5.95 26.11
N ASN A 51 -8.88 6.39 27.10
CA ASN A 51 -8.34 6.74 28.41
C ASN A 51 -8.32 5.49 29.32
N LEU A 52 -7.13 5.03 29.67
CA LEU A 52 -6.86 3.88 30.55
C LEU A 52 -6.44 4.32 31.96
N GLY A 53 -7.12 5.34 32.50
CA GLY A 53 -6.91 5.85 33.85
C GLY A 53 -6.07 7.13 33.94
N TYR A 54 -5.72 7.73 32.80
CA TYR A 54 -5.08 9.05 32.75
C TYR A 54 -5.99 10.15 33.32
N ASN A 55 -5.38 11.05 34.08
CA ASN A 55 -6.04 12.22 34.63
C ASN A 55 -5.38 13.50 34.09
N HIS A 56 -6.17 14.43 33.55
CA HIS A 56 -5.67 15.68 32.97
C HIS A 56 -4.88 16.56 33.95
N TRP A 57 -5.07 16.38 35.27
CA TRP A 57 -4.31 17.05 36.33
C TRP A 57 -2.84 16.62 36.40
N LEU A 58 -2.47 15.49 35.78
CA LEU A 58 -1.07 15.03 35.73
C LEU A 58 -0.20 15.96 34.87
N GLU A 59 -0.80 16.62 33.87
CA GLU A 59 -0.09 17.52 32.94
C GLU A 59 -0.90 18.81 32.75
N PRO A 60 -0.97 19.69 33.76
CA PRO A 60 -1.69 20.95 33.60
C PRO A 60 -1.08 21.78 32.45
N PRO A 61 -1.89 22.43 31.61
CA PRO A 61 -1.35 23.28 30.55
C PRO A 61 -0.49 24.40 31.16
N PRO A 62 0.66 24.75 30.56
CA PRO A 62 1.44 25.88 31.02
C PRO A 62 0.58 27.15 31.05
N SER A 63 0.78 28.01 32.05
CA SER A 63 -0.05 29.22 32.24
C SER A 63 -0.04 30.18 31.05
N ALA A 64 1.03 30.17 30.25
CA ALA A 64 1.19 30.99 29.06
C ALA A 64 0.83 30.26 27.75
N TYR A 65 0.30 29.03 27.82
CA TYR A 65 -0.03 28.26 26.63
C TYR A 65 -1.33 28.75 25.99
N GLU A 66 -1.25 29.12 24.71
CA GLU A 66 -2.41 29.47 23.90
C GLU A 66 -2.69 28.36 22.88
N ILE A 67 -3.90 27.81 22.93
CA ILE A 67 -4.36 26.82 21.95
C ILE A 67 -4.54 27.51 20.61
N CYS A 68 -4.09 26.87 19.52
CA CYS A 68 -4.37 27.38 18.19
C CYS A 68 -5.90 27.45 17.95
N PRO A 69 -6.47 28.63 17.60
CA PRO A 69 -7.92 28.78 17.42
C PRO A 69 -8.52 27.84 16.36
N ARG A 70 -7.72 27.43 15.37
CA ARG A 70 -8.17 26.52 14.31
C ARG A 70 -8.31 25.08 14.81
N ASP A 71 -7.38 24.64 15.67
CA ASP A 71 -7.44 23.30 16.27
C ASP A 71 -8.52 23.24 17.34
N GLU A 72 -8.65 24.28 18.16
CA GLU A 72 -9.73 24.41 19.16
C GLU A 72 -11.11 24.31 18.48
N ARG A 73 -11.36 25.12 17.44
CA ARG A 73 -12.61 25.08 16.67
C ARG A 73 -12.89 23.69 16.11
N ARG A 74 -11.85 22.96 15.70
CA ARG A 74 -11.97 21.64 15.09
C ARG A 74 -12.19 20.52 16.12
N SER A 75 -11.75 20.74 17.35
CA SER A 75 -11.77 19.75 18.43
C SER A 75 -12.93 19.94 19.40
N ARG A 76 -13.66 21.07 19.31
CA ARG A 76 -14.85 21.32 20.13
C ARG A 76 -15.84 20.15 20.08
N LYS A 77 -16.21 19.63 21.25
CA LYS A 77 -17.09 18.47 21.46
C LYS A 77 -16.55 17.17 20.83
N GLN A 78 -15.25 17.08 20.58
CA GLN A 78 -14.60 15.86 20.11
C GLN A 78 -13.89 15.16 21.28
N PRO A 79 -13.73 13.83 21.23
CA PRO A 79 -13.07 13.07 22.30
C PRO A 79 -11.65 13.54 22.64
N TRP A 80 -10.98 14.23 21.70
CA TRP A 80 -9.61 14.71 21.84
C TRP A 80 -9.50 16.21 22.21
N GLU A 81 -10.60 16.87 22.57
CA GLU A 81 -10.60 18.31 22.91
C GLU A 81 -9.56 18.64 24.00
N ASP A 82 -9.52 17.85 25.07
CA ASP A 82 -8.62 18.04 26.21
C ASP A 82 -7.15 17.68 25.92
N TYR A 83 -6.85 17.24 24.70
CA TYR A 83 -5.53 16.83 24.24
C TYR A 83 -4.84 17.90 23.38
N LEU A 84 -5.43 19.09 23.28
CA LEU A 84 -4.87 20.24 22.55
C LEU A 84 -3.79 21.02 23.32
N LYS A 85 -3.39 20.54 24.50
CA LYS A 85 -2.30 21.10 25.32
C LYS A 85 -0.94 20.48 24.95
N PRO A 86 0.19 21.10 25.34
CA PRO A 86 1.49 20.45 25.27
C PRO A 86 1.50 19.22 26.19
N TRP A 87 2.04 18.11 25.71
CA TRP A 87 2.18 16.89 26.50
C TRP A 87 3.60 16.81 27.07
N GLU A 88 3.74 16.18 28.24
CA GLU A 88 5.00 15.97 28.92
C GLU A 88 5.93 15.09 28.08
N GLU A 89 7.21 15.44 28.10
CA GLU A 89 8.23 14.68 27.41
C GLU A 89 8.55 13.39 28.17
N GLY A 90 8.46 12.25 27.47
CA GLY A 90 8.88 10.96 28.00
C GLY A 90 9.80 10.22 27.05
N ALA A 91 10.26 9.05 27.49
CA ALA A 91 10.96 8.12 26.62
C ALA A 91 10.06 7.73 25.43
N VAL A 92 10.60 7.83 24.22
CA VAL A 92 9.90 7.42 23.01
C VAL A 92 10.01 5.91 22.90
N HIS A 93 8.87 5.23 22.78
CA HIS A 93 8.77 3.80 22.53
C HIS A 93 7.95 3.55 21.26
N VAL A 94 8.33 2.54 20.49
CA VAL A 94 7.66 2.22 19.22
C VAL A 94 7.47 0.71 19.09
N VAL A 95 6.30 0.32 18.62
CA VAL A 95 6.01 -1.08 18.28
C VAL A 95 5.04 -1.11 17.09
N ALA A 96 5.07 -2.18 16.31
CA ALA A 96 4.09 -2.44 15.28
C ALA A 96 3.31 -3.70 15.61
N ARG A 97 2.06 -3.75 15.13
CA ARG A 97 1.24 -4.96 15.12
C ARG A 97 0.47 -5.00 13.81
N GLY A 98 0.86 -5.89 12.91
CA GLY A 98 0.25 -5.99 11.58
C GLY A 98 0.37 -4.72 10.74
N LYS A 99 -0.75 -4.03 10.49
CA LYS A 99 -0.82 -2.81 9.66
C LYS A 99 -0.85 -1.51 10.47
N GLU A 100 -0.64 -1.60 11.77
CA GLU A 100 -0.72 -0.46 12.68
C GLU A 100 0.62 -0.23 13.38
N LEU A 101 0.94 1.05 13.55
CA LEU A 101 2.11 1.53 14.29
C LEU A 101 1.64 2.13 15.61
N LEU A 102 2.29 1.78 16.71
CA LEU A 102 2.11 2.47 17.99
C LEU A 102 3.39 3.24 18.31
N VAL A 103 3.26 4.54 18.59
CA VAL A 103 4.36 5.35 19.11
C VAL A 103 3.92 5.99 20.43
N ALA A 104 4.67 5.75 21.50
CA ALA A 104 4.39 6.21 22.84
C ALA A 104 5.45 7.19 23.34
N ALA A 105 5.02 8.22 24.07
CA ALA A 105 5.89 9.15 24.77
C ALA A 105 5.13 9.86 25.91
N GLY A 106 5.77 10.00 27.07
CA GLY A 106 5.12 10.57 28.25
C GLY A 106 3.96 9.68 28.71
N TYR A 107 2.81 10.28 29.04
CA TYR A 107 1.59 9.57 29.44
C TYR A 107 0.78 9.01 28.26
N HIS A 108 1.17 9.33 27.02
CA HIS A 108 0.34 9.12 25.85
C HIS A 108 1.00 8.23 24.80
N ALA A 109 0.18 7.52 24.04
CA ALA A 109 0.58 6.78 22.85
C ALA A 109 -0.38 7.06 21.70
N LEU A 110 0.14 7.00 20.48
CA LEU A 110 -0.63 7.09 19.26
C LEU A 110 -0.62 5.73 18.58
N ARG A 111 -1.78 5.09 18.50
CA ARG A 111 -2.02 3.93 17.61
C ARG A 111 -2.45 4.47 16.26
N ILE A 112 -1.67 4.19 15.23
CA ILE A 112 -1.75 4.83 13.92
C ILE A 112 -2.02 3.78 12.85
N ASN A 113 -3.13 3.95 12.15
CA ASN A 113 -3.44 3.23 10.93
C ASN A 113 -3.21 4.15 9.74
N LEU A 114 -2.18 3.87 8.93
CA LEU A 114 -1.74 4.76 7.85
C LEU A 114 -2.68 4.81 6.63
N GLY A 115 -3.78 4.07 6.61
CA GLY A 115 -4.75 4.14 5.52
C GLY A 115 -4.11 3.84 4.16
N LEU A 116 -4.40 4.62 3.11
CA LEU A 116 -3.88 4.30 1.76
C LEU A 116 -2.55 4.96 1.41
N GLU A 117 -2.37 6.22 1.80
CA GLU A 117 -1.27 7.08 1.35
C GLU A 117 -0.54 7.82 2.48
N ALA A 118 -0.92 7.57 3.74
CA ALA A 118 -0.19 8.18 4.85
C ALA A 118 1.20 7.54 4.98
N PHE A 119 2.15 8.33 5.48
CA PHE A 119 3.51 7.92 5.71
C PHE A 119 4.04 8.54 7.00
N GLY A 120 5.05 7.88 7.57
CA GLY A 120 5.89 8.44 8.62
C GLY A 120 7.24 8.86 8.05
N CYS A 121 7.85 9.90 8.60
CA CYS A 121 9.27 10.19 8.35
C CYS A 121 9.89 10.95 9.53
N ILE A 122 11.21 10.87 9.64
CA ILE A 122 11.98 11.61 10.64
C ILE A 122 12.58 12.85 9.96
N ILE A 123 12.36 14.02 10.55
CA ILE A 123 12.90 15.31 10.06
C ILE A 123 13.64 16.04 11.18
N PRO A 124 14.57 16.95 10.86
CA PRO A 124 15.16 17.85 11.84
C PRO A 124 14.12 18.71 12.57
N ARG A 125 14.36 19.03 13.84
CA ARG A 125 13.42 19.82 14.67
C ARG A 125 13.17 21.22 14.13
N ASP A 126 14.22 21.92 13.70
CA ASP A 126 14.14 23.25 13.08
C ASP A 126 13.29 23.24 11.78
N ALA A 127 13.42 22.18 10.99
CA ALA A 127 12.61 21.95 9.80
C ALA A 127 11.13 21.74 10.16
N PHE A 128 10.84 20.97 11.20
CA PHE A 128 9.48 20.78 11.71
C PHE A 128 8.87 22.09 12.19
N ASP A 129 9.57 22.81 13.06
CA ASP A 129 9.09 24.08 13.63
C ASP A 129 8.79 25.09 12.51
N SER A 130 9.65 25.15 11.49
CA SER A 130 9.44 26.00 10.31
C SER A 130 8.19 25.61 9.50
N ILE A 131 7.84 24.32 9.42
CA ILE A 131 6.65 23.85 8.69
C ILE A 131 5.38 24.21 9.46
N VAL A 132 5.36 23.99 10.79
CA VAL A 132 4.15 24.15 11.60
C VAL A 132 3.88 25.58 12.04
N ALA A 133 4.84 26.49 11.85
CA ALA A 133 4.73 27.92 12.13
C ALA A 133 3.61 28.60 11.32
N GLU A 134 3.35 28.14 10.09
CA GLU A 134 2.30 28.71 9.25
C GLU A 134 1.44 27.62 8.59
N ASP A 135 0.12 27.81 8.69
CA ASP A 135 -0.87 26.96 8.05
C ASP A 135 -1.71 27.76 7.04
N VAL A 136 -2.08 27.13 5.94
CA VAL A 136 -2.85 27.73 4.83
C VAL A 136 -4.13 26.92 4.54
N PRO A 137 -5.14 27.51 3.86
CA PRO A 137 -6.28 26.75 3.39
C PRO A 137 -5.82 25.58 2.51
N GLY A 138 -6.47 24.42 2.66
CA GLY A 138 -6.14 23.21 1.90
C GLY A 138 -6.49 23.31 0.42
N THR A 139 -6.26 22.22 -0.32
CA THR A 139 -6.44 22.19 -1.79
C THR A 139 -7.86 21.87 -2.25
N ASN A 140 -8.87 22.02 -1.39
CA ASN A 140 -10.24 21.70 -1.77
C ASN A 140 -10.78 22.74 -2.79
N LYS A 141 -11.57 22.29 -3.77
CA LYS A 141 -12.21 23.20 -4.74
C LYS A 141 -13.23 24.12 -4.07
N ASP A 142 -13.91 23.62 -3.03
CA ASP A 142 -14.78 24.41 -2.18
C ASP A 142 -13.93 25.21 -1.19
N LYS A 143 -13.96 26.55 -1.31
CA LYS A 143 -13.19 27.47 -0.46
C LYS A 143 -13.57 27.36 1.01
N ALA A 144 -14.84 27.15 1.34
CA ALA A 144 -15.27 27.01 2.72
C ALA A 144 -14.72 25.71 3.33
N LYS A 145 -14.75 24.62 2.55
CA LYS A 145 -14.13 23.35 2.97
C LYS A 145 -12.61 23.43 3.03
N ALA A 146 -11.96 24.14 2.11
CA ALA A 146 -10.51 24.39 2.15
C ALA A 146 -10.08 25.20 3.38
N GLU A 147 -10.90 26.17 3.78
CA GLU A 147 -10.65 26.98 4.99
C GLU A 147 -10.75 26.16 6.27
N ARG A 148 -11.61 25.14 6.31
CA ARG A 148 -11.71 24.24 7.46
C ARG A 148 -10.65 23.14 7.46
N LEU A 149 -10.29 22.63 6.28
CA LEU A 149 -9.27 21.61 6.07
C LEU A 149 -7.91 22.26 5.77
N ARG A 150 -7.22 22.69 6.82
CA ARG A 150 -5.93 23.39 6.72
C ARG A 150 -4.79 22.45 6.30
N SER A 151 -3.72 23.03 5.78
CA SER A 151 -2.48 22.34 5.40
C SER A 151 -1.27 23.20 5.79
N PHE A 152 -0.11 22.59 5.98
CA PHE A 152 1.13 23.30 6.25
C PHE A 152 1.91 23.56 4.96
N VAL A 153 2.64 24.67 4.92
CA VAL A 153 3.53 24.99 3.79
C VAL A 153 4.88 24.35 4.04
N ILE A 154 5.44 23.66 3.04
CA ILE A 154 6.80 23.14 3.10
C ILE A 154 7.76 24.27 2.73
N PRO A 155 8.69 24.67 3.63
CA PRO A 155 9.71 25.66 3.34
C PRO A 155 10.54 25.27 2.10
N SER A 156 10.93 26.28 1.31
CA SER A 156 11.60 26.06 0.01
C SER A 156 12.92 25.31 0.14
N GLN A 157 13.63 25.47 1.25
CA GLN A 157 14.87 24.74 1.56
C GLN A 157 14.67 23.24 1.78
N LEU A 158 13.46 22.81 2.14
CA LEU A 158 13.11 21.39 2.29
C LEU A 158 12.56 20.80 0.99
N VAL A 159 12.26 21.62 -0.02
CA VAL A 159 11.83 21.16 -1.33
C VAL A 159 13.07 20.84 -2.17
N VAL A 160 13.12 19.65 -2.75
CA VAL A 160 14.25 19.27 -3.62
C VAL A 160 14.29 20.24 -4.82
N PRO A 161 15.45 20.87 -5.09
CA PRO A 161 15.60 21.73 -6.27
C PRO A 161 15.19 20.97 -7.53
N GLU A 162 14.46 21.63 -8.43
CA GLU A 162 14.01 21.03 -9.68
C GLU A 162 13.12 19.77 -9.51
N ALA A 163 12.52 19.59 -8.33
CA ALA A 163 11.49 18.58 -8.12
C ALA A 163 10.37 18.70 -9.18
N ARG A 164 9.92 17.56 -9.71
CA ARG A 164 8.82 17.49 -10.69
C ARG A 164 7.51 17.91 -10.03
N ARG A 165 7.12 19.17 -10.25
CA ARG A 165 5.89 19.73 -9.68
C ARG A 165 4.69 19.34 -10.55
N HIS A 166 3.89 18.37 -10.10
CA HIS A 166 2.75 17.85 -10.86
C HIS A 166 1.56 18.83 -10.90
N LYS A 167 1.43 19.73 -9.90
CA LYS A 167 0.48 20.85 -9.85
C LYS A 167 1.07 21.96 -8.97
N LYS A 168 1.54 23.05 -9.57
CA LYS A 168 1.97 24.23 -8.81
C LYS A 168 0.72 24.94 -8.27
N ARG A 169 0.71 25.29 -6.99
CA ARG A 169 -0.04 26.48 -6.56
C ARG A 169 0.49 27.69 -7.34
N ALA A 170 -0.29 28.75 -7.46
CA ALA A 170 0.16 29.96 -8.17
C ALA A 170 1.51 30.48 -7.60
N ASP A 171 1.69 30.38 -6.29
CA ASP A 171 2.92 30.74 -5.55
C ASP A 171 4.06 29.70 -5.67
N GLY A 172 3.80 28.53 -6.26
CA GLY A 172 4.79 27.46 -6.41
C GLY A 172 5.10 26.65 -5.14
N SER A 173 4.44 26.91 -4.02
CA SER A 173 4.62 26.21 -2.74
C SER A 173 4.15 24.75 -2.78
N GLN A 174 4.74 23.92 -1.92
CA GLN A 174 4.27 22.55 -1.64
C GLN A 174 3.59 22.51 -0.28
N LEU A 175 2.59 21.64 -0.14
CA LEU A 175 1.83 21.50 1.10
C LEU A 175 1.98 20.11 1.70
N ILE A 176 1.94 20.03 3.02
CA ILE A 176 1.91 18.79 3.79
C ILE A 176 0.77 18.82 4.81
N ASN A 177 0.16 17.66 5.08
CA ASN A 177 -0.88 17.53 6.10
C ASN A 177 -0.30 16.66 7.23
N ILE A 178 0.28 17.29 8.25
CA ILE A 178 0.84 16.59 9.42
C ILE A 178 -0.29 16.37 10.41
N PHE A 179 -0.63 15.12 10.69
CA PHE A 179 -1.71 14.76 11.61
C PHE A 179 -1.23 14.70 13.06
N ALA A 180 -0.03 14.15 13.24
CA ALA A 180 0.61 14.04 14.52
C ALA A 180 2.14 14.05 14.35
N ALA A 181 2.84 14.35 15.42
CA ALA A 181 4.29 14.30 15.50
C ALA A 181 4.74 13.86 16.89
N VAL A 182 5.87 13.16 16.96
CA VAL A 182 6.65 12.96 18.18
C VAL A 182 7.85 13.88 18.10
N VAL A 183 7.78 14.94 18.89
CA VAL A 183 8.69 16.07 18.86
C VAL A 183 9.79 15.82 19.89
N CYS A 184 10.99 15.52 19.42
CA CYS A 184 12.16 15.33 20.27
C CYS A 184 13.06 16.58 20.22
N GLU A 185 14.18 16.54 20.95
CA GLU A 185 15.14 17.66 21.03
C GLU A 185 15.70 18.06 19.66
N LYS A 186 16.17 17.07 18.87
CA LYS A 186 16.87 17.32 17.59
C LYS A 186 16.11 16.89 16.35
N GLU A 187 15.24 15.89 16.51
CA GLU A 187 14.52 15.25 15.43
C GLU A 187 13.03 15.13 15.77
N VAL A 188 12.20 15.03 14.75
CA VAL A 188 10.76 14.90 14.87
C VAL A 188 10.30 13.77 13.97
N PHE A 189 9.63 12.78 14.55
CA PHE A 189 8.89 11.79 13.78
C PHE A 189 7.51 12.35 13.46
N LEU A 190 7.21 12.59 12.18
CA LEU A 190 5.91 13.10 11.76
C LEU A 190 5.08 12.00 11.09
N VAL A 191 3.77 12.10 11.24
CA VAL A 191 2.77 11.31 10.51
C VAL A 191 2.02 12.24 9.58
N SER A 192 2.11 12.01 8.27
CA SER A 192 1.50 12.85 7.25
C SER A 192 0.62 12.06 6.30
N ASP A 193 -0.50 12.64 5.89
CA ASP A 193 -1.38 12.03 4.90
C ASP A 193 -1.99 13.04 3.92
N PHE A 194 -1.64 12.90 2.64
CA PHE A 194 -2.23 13.70 1.57
C PHE A 194 -3.73 13.44 1.40
N ALA A 195 -4.18 12.19 1.53
CA ALA A 195 -5.56 11.78 1.32
C ALA A 195 -6.46 11.98 2.56
N ARG A 196 -5.85 12.25 3.72
CA ARG A 196 -6.55 12.41 5.01
C ARG A 196 -7.36 11.17 5.41
N LEU A 197 -6.81 9.99 5.15
CA LEU A 197 -7.36 8.67 5.46
C LEU A 197 -6.66 7.99 6.65
N VAL A 198 -5.63 8.61 7.23
CA VAL A 198 -5.01 8.15 8.48
C VAL A 198 -6.02 8.18 9.63
N ARG A 199 -5.97 7.13 10.45
CA ARG A 199 -6.74 7.02 11.69
C ARG A 199 -5.76 6.92 12.85
N ILE A 200 -6.02 7.69 13.89
CA ILE A 200 -5.20 7.78 15.09
C ILE A 200 -6.09 7.47 16.29
N THR A 201 -5.58 6.67 17.22
CA THR A 201 -6.17 6.52 18.55
C THR A 201 -5.16 7.00 19.58
N ILE A 202 -5.53 8.01 20.36
CA ILE A 202 -4.74 8.47 21.50
C ILE A 202 -5.03 7.52 22.66
N ILE A 203 -4.01 6.92 23.23
CA ILE A 203 -4.10 6.01 24.36
C ILE A 203 -3.35 6.64 25.53
N SER A 204 -4.03 6.85 26.65
CA SER A 204 -3.46 7.58 27.80
C SER A 204 -3.53 6.73 29.06
N ILE A 205 -2.45 6.67 29.82
CA ILE A 205 -2.32 5.90 31.08
C ILE A 205 -1.91 6.81 32.25
N PRO A 206 -2.10 6.43 33.53
CA PRO A 206 -1.83 7.29 34.69
C PRO A 206 -0.34 7.50 35.03
N ARG A 207 0.57 6.96 34.23
CA ARG A 207 2.03 7.06 34.39
C ARG A 207 2.68 7.17 33.03
N HIS A 208 3.98 7.42 32.97
CA HIS A 208 4.70 7.34 31.69
C HIS A 208 4.69 5.92 31.11
N TRP A 209 4.61 5.86 29.79
CA TRP A 209 4.80 4.63 29.03
C TRP A 209 6.21 4.11 29.22
N GLU A 210 6.31 2.79 29.31
CA GLU A 210 7.57 2.08 29.38
C GLU A 210 7.61 1.00 28.31
N GLU A 211 8.81 0.58 27.93
CA GLU A 211 9.00 -0.47 26.91
C GLU A 211 8.25 -1.77 27.26
N ARG A 212 8.20 -2.14 28.55
CA ARG A 212 7.50 -3.35 29.03
C ARG A 212 6.00 -3.34 28.75
N ASP A 213 5.40 -2.16 28.61
CA ASP A 213 3.96 -2.03 28.31
C ASP A 213 3.65 -2.45 26.88
N LEU A 214 4.63 -2.30 25.99
CA LEU A 214 4.50 -2.56 24.56
C LEU A 214 4.93 -3.97 24.18
N ARG A 215 5.16 -4.86 25.16
CA ARG A 215 5.53 -6.25 24.91
C ARG A 215 4.29 -7.14 24.84
N PRO A 216 4.24 -8.12 23.92
CA PRO A 216 3.25 -9.17 23.99
C PRO A 216 3.18 -9.82 25.38
N GLY A 217 1.97 -10.05 25.87
CA GLY A 217 1.71 -10.56 27.21
C GLY A 217 1.69 -9.51 28.33
N SER A 218 1.98 -8.23 28.05
CA SER A 218 1.78 -7.17 29.04
C SER A 218 0.28 -6.97 29.34
N LEU A 219 -0.03 -6.39 30.51
CA LEU A 219 -1.41 -6.07 30.89
C LEU A 219 -2.09 -5.09 29.93
N LEU A 220 -1.30 -4.19 29.31
CA LEU A 220 -1.78 -3.18 28.39
C LEU A 220 -1.89 -3.69 26.96
N TRP A 221 -1.14 -4.74 26.58
CA TRP A 221 -1.14 -5.29 25.22
C TRP A 221 -2.56 -5.55 24.65
N PRO A 222 -3.47 -6.29 25.34
CA PRO A 222 -4.82 -6.50 24.83
C PRO A 222 -5.73 -5.27 24.89
N GLN A 223 -5.32 -4.20 25.59
CA GLN A 223 -6.07 -2.93 25.65
C GLN A 223 -5.63 -1.97 24.54
N ILE A 224 -4.34 -2.02 24.17
CA ILE A 224 -3.76 -1.24 23.07
C ILE A 224 -4.36 -1.68 21.74
N TRP A 225 -4.47 -2.99 21.53
CA TRP A 225 -4.91 -3.59 20.27
C TRP A 225 -6.34 -4.08 20.42
N ASP A 226 -7.22 -3.68 19.50
CA ASP A 226 -8.60 -4.14 19.55
C ASP A 226 -8.73 -5.61 19.11
N LYS A 227 -9.90 -6.21 19.35
CA LYS A 227 -10.19 -7.61 19.03
C LYS A 227 -10.20 -7.91 17.53
N GLU A 228 -10.20 -6.89 16.67
CA GLU A 228 -10.17 -7.06 15.22
C GLU A 228 -8.75 -7.32 14.70
N HIS A 229 -7.73 -7.14 15.55
CA HIS A 229 -6.32 -7.38 15.23
C HIS A 229 -5.82 -8.71 15.81
N GLY A 230 -5.51 -9.64 14.92
CA GLY A 230 -4.88 -10.91 15.26
C GLY A 230 -3.49 -10.77 15.87
N PRO A 231 -2.91 -11.86 16.38
CA PRO A 231 -1.51 -11.90 16.78
C PRO A 231 -0.57 -11.51 15.63
N ASP A 232 0.54 -10.86 15.96
CA ASP A 232 1.54 -10.44 14.99
C ASP A 232 2.52 -11.57 14.62
N TRP A 233 2.78 -11.79 13.33
CA TRP A 233 3.67 -12.86 12.88
C TRP A 233 5.14 -12.69 13.26
N LEU A 234 5.58 -11.47 13.60
CA LEU A 234 6.96 -11.16 13.93
C LEU A 234 7.20 -11.16 15.44
N ARG A 235 6.23 -10.66 16.22
CA ARG A 235 6.34 -10.50 17.68
C ARG A 235 5.61 -11.58 18.47
N GLU A 236 4.61 -12.22 17.88
CA GLU A 236 3.77 -13.25 18.50
C GLU A 236 3.67 -14.52 17.61
N PRO A 237 4.79 -15.06 17.07
CA PRO A 237 4.74 -16.07 16.01
C PRO A 237 4.00 -17.34 16.41
N GLU A 238 4.11 -17.79 17.66
CA GLU A 238 3.40 -18.98 18.17
C GLU A 238 1.89 -18.72 18.28
N ALA A 239 1.50 -17.55 18.77
CA ALA A 239 0.08 -17.17 18.88
C ALA A 239 -0.53 -16.94 17.48
N ALA A 240 0.23 -16.37 16.53
CA ALA A 240 -0.22 -16.21 15.15
C ALA A 240 -0.42 -17.58 14.48
N ALA A 241 0.50 -18.52 14.67
CA ALA A 241 0.37 -19.89 14.18
C ALA A 241 -0.85 -20.61 14.80
N ALA A 242 -1.06 -20.47 16.11
CA ALA A 242 -2.23 -21.02 16.80
C ALA A 242 -3.55 -20.42 16.27
N SER A 243 -3.58 -19.10 16.04
CA SER A 243 -4.75 -18.42 15.48
C SER A 243 -5.07 -18.90 14.06
N VAL A 244 -4.06 -19.19 13.22
CA VAL A 244 -4.30 -19.78 11.89
C VAL A 244 -4.76 -21.24 11.96
N LEU A 245 -4.41 -21.99 13.00
CA LEU A 245 -5.00 -23.32 13.25
C LEU A 245 -6.49 -23.22 13.61
N GLU A 246 -6.90 -22.23 14.40
CA GLU A 246 -8.31 -21.96 14.68
C GLU A 246 -9.07 -21.57 13.41
N TRP A 247 -8.48 -20.71 12.59
CA TRP A 247 -9.01 -20.38 11.26
C TRP A 247 -9.17 -21.61 10.39
N ARG A 248 -8.18 -22.51 10.36
CA ARG A 248 -8.25 -23.78 9.61
C ARG A 248 -9.48 -24.59 10.01
N ALA A 249 -9.72 -24.74 11.32
CA ALA A 249 -10.90 -25.45 11.81
C ALA A 249 -12.21 -24.81 11.34
N GLN A 250 -12.29 -23.48 11.34
CA GLN A 250 -13.47 -22.75 10.84
C GLN A 250 -13.67 -22.91 9.33
N ILE A 251 -12.59 -22.87 8.54
CA ILE A 251 -12.63 -23.07 7.09
C ILE A 251 -13.08 -24.49 6.76
N LEU A 252 -12.54 -25.50 7.44
CA LEU A 252 -12.94 -26.90 7.27
C LEU A 252 -14.40 -27.12 7.63
N HIS A 253 -14.89 -26.47 8.69
CA HIS A 253 -16.30 -26.55 9.08
C HIS A 253 -17.23 -25.89 8.06
N LYS A 254 -16.86 -24.72 7.52
CA LYS A 254 -17.65 -24.03 6.49
C LYS A 254 -17.67 -24.79 5.17
N ASN A 255 -16.57 -25.48 4.84
CA ASN A 255 -16.37 -26.22 3.60
C ASN A 255 -16.75 -25.41 2.34
N ASP A 256 -16.39 -24.13 2.33
CA ASP A 256 -16.79 -23.18 1.29
C ASP A 256 -15.76 -23.11 0.16
N LEU A 257 -16.21 -23.40 -1.07
CA LEU A 257 -15.44 -23.26 -2.32
C LEU A 257 -15.62 -21.87 -2.97
N GLY A 258 -16.50 -21.03 -2.42
CA GLY A 258 -16.80 -19.69 -2.91
C GLY A 258 -15.83 -18.62 -2.47
N THR A 259 -15.10 -18.83 -1.37
CA THR A 259 -14.16 -17.85 -0.82
C THR A 259 -12.79 -17.92 -1.49
N SER A 260 -12.16 -16.78 -1.78
CA SER A 260 -10.80 -16.70 -2.35
C SER A 260 -9.77 -16.57 -1.23
N LEU A 261 -8.71 -17.36 -1.31
CA LEU A 261 -7.57 -17.28 -0.39
C LEU A 261 -6.93 -15.89 -0.37
N LEU A 262 -6.78 -15.22 -1.52
CA LEU A 262 -6.30 -13.84 -1.55
C LEU A 262 -7.18 -12.89 -0.73
N LYS A 263 -8.52 -13.01 -0.83
CA LYS A 263 -9.43 -12.16 -0.05
C LYS A 263 -9.34 -12.47 1.44
N GLU A 264 -9.28 -13.73 1.83
CA GLU A 264 -9.08 -14.12 3.24
C GLU A 264 -7.80 -13.50 3.81
N LEU A 265 -6.66 -13.71 3.13
CA LEU A 265 -5.37 -13.15 3.54
C LEU A 265 -5.41 -11.61 3.68
N CYS A 266 -6.13 -10.92 2.79
CA CYS A 266 -6.17 -9.46 2.79
C CYS A 266 -7.13 -8.86 3.83
N LEU A 267 -8.28 -9.49 4.03
CA LEU A 267 -9.42 -8.91 4.76
C LEU A 267 -9.51 -9.43 6.19
N ASN A 268 -9.05 -10.65 6.44
CA ASN A 268 -9.19 -11.30 7.73
C ASN A 268 -7.97 -11.01 8.63
N GLN A 269 -7.92 -9.80 9.19
CA GLN A 269 -6.81 -9.35 10.03
C GLN A 269 -6.75 -10.03 11.40
N VAL A 270 -7.76 -10.82 11.77
CA VAL A 270 -7.76 -11.67 12.97
C VAL A 270 -6.77 -12.83 12.83
N TYR A 271 -6.59 -13.37 11.62
CA TYR A 271 -5.69 -14.51 11.38
C TYR A 271 -4.46 -14.15 10.55
N PHE A 272 -4.60 -13.19 9.64
CA PHE A 272 -3.57 -12.77 8.68
C PHE A 272 -3.16 -11.32 8.89
N ASN A 273 -2.92 -10.97 10.15
CA ASN A 273 -2.58 -9.61 10.53
C ASN A 273 -1.32 -9.11 9.79
N GLY A 274 -1.37 -7.89 9.26
CA GLY A 274 -0.25 -7.30 8.49
C GLY A 274 -0.26 -7.58 6.99
N LEU A 275 -0.93 -8.65 6.53
CA LEU A 275 -1.04 -8.95 5.11
C LEU A 275 -2.10 -8.09 4.44
N GLY A 276 -1.73 -7.39 3.37
CA GLY A 276 -2.67 -6.72 2.50
C GLY A 276 -2.52 -7.22 1.07
N LYS A 277 -2.89 -6.37 0.12
CA LYS A 277 -3.12 -6.83 -1.25
C LYS A 277 -1.83 -7.19 -1.96
N HIS A 278 -0.77 -6.38 -1.82
CA HIS A 278 0.49 -6.71 -2.49
C HIS A 278 1.22 -7.81 -1.75
N THR A 279 1.26 -7.79 -0.41
CA THR A 279 1.97 -8.83 0.34
C THR A 279 1.29 -10.19 0.21
N ALA A 280 -0.04 -10.29 0.24
CA ALA A 280 -0.74 -11.55 0.04
C ALA A 280 -0.60 -12.07 -1.39
N THR A 281 -0.66 -11.19 -2.39
CA THR A 281 -0.47 -11.60 -3.80
C THR A 281 0.92 -12.20 -4.01
N ASP A 282 1.96 -11.53 -3.53
CA ASP A 282 3.33 -11.99 -3.67
C ASP A 282 3.61 -13.25 -2.82
N PHE A 283 3.00 -13.36 -1.64
CA PHE A 283 3.05 -14.58 -0.82
C PHE A 283 2.48 -15.79 -1.57
N LEU A 284 1.28 -15.69 -2.15
CA LEU A 284 0.68 -16.78 -2.93
C LEU A 284 1.51 -17.14 -4.16
N PHE A 285 2.16 -16.15 -4.77
CA PHE A 285 3.13 -16.39 -5.84
C PHE A 285 4.36 -17.19 -5.37
N SER A 286 4.86 -16.96 -4.14
CA SER A 286 5.97 -17.78 -3.63
C SER A 286 5.62 -19.25 -3.48
N LEU A 287 4.35 -19.55 -3.22
CA LEU A 287 3.84 -20.91 -3.01
C LEU A 287 3.34 -21.60 -4.28
N GLY A 288 3.29 -20.93 -5.42
CA GLY A 288 2.68 -21.53 -6.61
C GLY A 288 1.16 -21.66 -6.51
N LEU A 289 0.49 -20.83 -5.69
CA LEU A 289 -0.95 -20.90 -5.49
C LEU A 289 -1.69 -19.91 -6.38
N TRP A 290 -2.83 -20.34 -6.90
CA TRP A 290 -3.76 -19.43 -7.57
C TRP A 290 -4.40 -18.51 -6.53
N PRO A 291 -4.46 -17.18 -6.75
CA PRO A 291 -5.04 -16.28 -5.75
C PRO A 291 -6.53 -16.54 -5.45
N GLY A 292 -7.26 -17.13 -6.40
CA GLY A 292 -8.64 -17.55 -6.23
C GLY A 292 -8.82 -18.95 -5.63
N THR A 293 -7.75 -19.66 -5.26
CA THR A 293 -7.86 -20.99 -4.63
C THR A 293 -8.73 -20.90 -3.38
N PRO A 294 -9.73 -21.79 -3.22
CA PRO A 294 -10.49 -21.88 -1.99
C PRO A 294 -9.61 -22.26 -0.80
N PRO A 295 -9.71 -21.54 0.33
CA PRO A 295 -8.94 -21.85 1.53
C PRO A 295 -9.10 -23.31 2.01
N VAL A 296 -10.29 -23.88 1.82
CA VAL A 296 -10.59 -25.26 2.24
C VAL A 296 -9.66 -26.28 1.61
N LEU A 297 -9.22 -26.08 0.37
CA LEU A 297 -8.32 -27.01 -0.33
C LEU A 297 -6.92 -27.04 0.29
N ILE A 298 -6.46 -25.89 0.82
CA ILE A 298 -5.19 -25.82 1.56
C ILE A 298 -5.37 -26.41 2.96
N CYS A 299 -6.55 -26.25 3.56
CA CYS A 299 -6.83 -26.68 4.92
C CYS A 299 -7.10 -28.18 5.05
N GLN A 300 -7.54 -28.87 4.00
CA GLN A 300 -7.89 -30.29 4.04
C GLN A 300 -6.69 -31.22 4.19
N ASP A 301 -5.54 -30.86 3.61
CA ASP A 301 -4.31 -31.65 3.70
C ASP A 301 -3.37 -31.08 4.78
N ASP A 302 -3.01 -31.90 5.77
CA ASP A 302 -2.16 -31.50 6.89
C ASP A 302 -0.78 -31.02 6.41
N THR A 303 -0.19 -31.69 5.43
CA THR A 303 1.16 -31.38 4.94
C THR A 303 1.19 -30.05 4.20
N THR A 304 0.20 -29.82 3.33
CA THR A 304 0.03 -28.57 2.57
C THR A 304 -0.26 -27.41 3.51
N PHE A 305 -1.14 -27.59 4.49
CA PHE A 305 -1.43 -26.57 5.48
C PHE A 305 -0.21 -26.22 6.33
N GLN A 306 0.54 -27.21 6.83
CA GLN A 306 1.76 -26.96 7.59
C GLN A 306 2.80 -26.20 6.77
N SER A 307 3.00 -26.61 5.51
CA SER A 307 3.90 -25.92 4.57
C SER A 307 3.48 -24.47 4.33
N PHE A 308 2.17 -24.23 4.21
CA PHE A 308 1.60 -22.88 4.07
C PHE A 308 1.91 -22.00 5.29
N VAL A 309 1.73 -22.51 6.52
CA VAL A 309 2.02 -21.76 7.76
C VAL A 309 3.51 -21.46 7.91
N ILE A 310 4.38 -22.44 7.63
CA ILE A 310 5.85 -22.24 7.67
C ILE A 310 6.27 -21.18 6.66
N ALA A 311 5.76 -21.26 5.42
CA ALA A 311 6.06 -20.28 4.39
C ALA A 311 5.54 -18.88 4.74
N LEU A 312 4.37 -18.78 5.35
CA LEU A 312 3.81 -17.51 5.82
C LEU A 312 4.73 -16.86 6.85
N ARG A 313 5.19 -17.61 7.85
CA ARG A 313 6.16 -17.12 8.83
C ARG A 313 7.44 -16.59 8.17
N HIS A 314 8.09 -17.40 7.34
CA HIS A 314 9.32 -16.98 6.64
C HIS A 314 9.10 -15.75 5.76
N TYR A 315 7.94 -15.66 5.11
CA TYR A 315 7.59 -14.51 4.30
C TYR A 315 7.43 -13.23 5.13
N MET A 316 6.86 -13.33 6.34
CA MET A 316 6.74 -12.19 7.25
C MET A 316 8.11 -11.74 7.77
N GLU A 317 9.01 -12.69 8.10
CA GLU A 317 10.39 -12.41 8.57
C GLU A 317 11.22 -11.63 7.53
N LEU A 318 10.88 -11.69 6.23
CA LEU A 318 11.51 -10.90 5.16
C LEU A 318 11.54 -9.40 5.49
N TRP A 319 10.47 -8.86 6.08
CA TRP A 319 10.27 -7.42 6.29
C TRP A 319 11.11 -6.85 7.43
N VAL A 320 11.66 -7.71 8.29
CA VAL A 320 12.60 -7.34 9.34
C VAL A 320 14.03 -7.77 9.05
N SER A 321 14.28 -8.37 7.88
CA SER A 321 15.62 -8.80 7.47
C SER A 321 16.58 -7.62 7.27
N ASP A 322 17.84 -7.82 7.62
CA ASP A 322 18.90 -6.83 7.38
C ASP A 322 19.06 -6.49 5.90
N ALA A 323 18.81 -7.47 5.02
CA ALA A 323 18.83 -7.27 3.58
C ALA A 323 17.77 -6.24 3.17
N PHE A 324 16.51 -6.42 3.60
CA PHE A 324 15.43 -5.47 3.31
C PHE A 324 15.74 -4.09 3.89
N ARG A 325 16.12 -4.01 5.17
CA ARG A 325 16.42 -2.76 5.86
C ARG A 325 17.52 -1.96 5.15
N ARG A 326 18.65 -2.60 4.84
CA ARG A 326 19.78 -1.98 4.13
C ARG A 326 19.42 -1.52 2.72
N GLU A 327 18.55 -2.26 2.03
CA GLU A 327 18.25 -2.00 0.63
C GLU A 327 17.12 -0.99 0.42
N CYS A 328 16.12 -1.00 1.30
CA CYS A 328 14.86 -0.28 1.11
C CYS A 328 14.62 0.85 2.12
N LEU A 329 15.28 0.85 3.28
CA LEU A 329 15.09 1.85 4.35
C LEU A 329 16.28 2.80 4.48
N SER A 330 17.22 2.78 3.53
CA SER A 330 18.33 3.74 3.52
C SER A 330 17.82 5.18 3.37
N SER A 331 18.39 6.13 4.12
CA SER A 331 18.13 7.55 3.89
C SER A 331 18.64 8.00 2.51
N PRO A 332 17.94 8.92 1.82
CA PRO A 332 18.43 9.49 0.57
C PRO A 332 19.73 10.28 0.80
N ASN A 333 20.65 10.26 -0.17
CA ASN A 333 21.88 11.07 -0.15
C ASN A 333 21.62 12.55 -0.49
N LEU A 334 20.57 13.13 0.08
CA LEU A 334 20.13 14.51 -0.12
C LEU A 334 19.83 15.14 1.24
N GLN A 335 20.01 16.45 1.35
CA GLN A 335 19.78 17.20 2.59
C GLN A 335 18.30 17.29 2.98
N SER A 336 17.39 17.21 2.00
CA SER A 336 15.96 17.26 2.27
C SER A 336 15.47 15.92 2.82
N PRO A 337 14.73 15.90 3.96
CA PRO A 337 14.13 14.68 4.48
C PRO A 337 12.98 14.16 3.61
N PHE A 338 12.42 15.00 2.73
CA PHE A 338 11.37 14.62 1.78
C PHE A 338 11.92 14.13 0.44
N ALA A 339 13.24 14.02 0.30
CA ALA A 339 13.85 13.62 -0.96
C ALA A 339 13.45 12.19 -1.37
N PHE A 340 13.06 12.03 -2.64
CA PHE A 340 12.76 10.72 -3.19
C PHE A 340 14.00 9.81 -3.23
N ASN A 341 13.99 8.73 -2.46
CA ASN A 341 15.05 7.72 -2.56
C ASN A 341 14.79 6.77 -3.75
N HIS A 342 15.31 7.16 -4.92
CA HIS A 342 15.15 6.36 -6.13
C HIS A 342 15.75 4.95 -6.02
N TRP A 343 16.85 4.77 -5.29
CA TRP A 343 17.50 3.47 -5.16
C TRP A 343 16.72 2.53 -4.26
N ALA A 344 16.18 3.02 -3.14
CA ALA A 344 15.29 2.27 -2.28
C ALA A 344 14.04 1.81 -3.05
N ASP A 345 13.36 2.72 -3.77
CA ASP A 345 12.20 2.39 -4.61
C ASP A 345 12.54 1.36 -5.70
N LEU A 346 13.69 1.51 -6.36
CA LEU A 346 14.11 0.59 -7.41
C LEU A 346 14.45 -0.80 -6.86
N ARG A 347 15.11 -0.88 -5.69
CA ARG A 347 15.44 -2.15 -5.04
C ARG A 347 14.18 -2.84 -4.55
N TYR A 348 13.29 -2.09 -3.90
CA TYR A 348 11.98 -2.55 -3.45
C TYR A 348 11.20 -3.19 -4.61
N THR A 349 10.93 -2.42 -5.67
CA THR A 349 10.14 -2.89 -6.83
C THR A 349 10.77 -4.05 -7.61
N ARG A 350 12.09 -4.24 -7.50
CA ARG A 350 12.81 -5.33 -8.19
C ARG A 350 12.92 -6.60 -7.37
N ARG A 351 13.11 -6.50 -6.06
CA ARG A 351 13.49 -7.62 -5.18
C ARG A 351 12.40 -8.02 -4.18
N TYR A 352 11.59 -7.05 -3.75
CA TYR A 352 10.61 -7.21 -2.67
C TYR A 352 9.16 -7.05 -3.14
N LEU A 353 8.97 -6.74 -4.43
CA LEU A 353 7.68 -6.79 -5.11
C LEU A 353 7.81 -7.75 -6.29
N TRP A 354 7.05 -8.84 -6.29
CA TRP A 354 7.25 -9.94 -7.22
C TRP A 354 6.32 -9.89 -8.43
N VAL A 355 5.00 -9.96 -8.21
CA VAL A 355 4.00 -9.97 -9.29
C VAL A 355 2.97 -8.86 -9.15
N TYR A 356 2.68 -8.38 -7.94
CA TYR A 356 1.65 -7.36 -7.78
C TYR A 356 1.96 -6.06 -8.54
N ARG A 357 1.07 -5.65 -9.45
CA ARG A 357 1.24 -4.50 -10.37
C ARG A 357 2.54 -4.53 -11.17
N LYS A 358 3.05 -5.70 -11.52
CA LYS A 358 4.18 -5.85 -12.46
C LYS A 358 3.67 -6.46 -13.75
N ALA A 359 4.28 -6.11 -14.88
CA ALA A 359 3.91 -6.69 -16.18
C ALA A 359 4.64 -8.00 -16.48
N GLU A 360 5.83 -8.18 -15.90
CA GLU A 360 6.57 -9.43 -15.94
C GLU A 360 7.35 -9.64 -14.65
N VAL A 361 7.57 -10.91 -14.32
CA VAL A 361 8.43 -11.35 -13.20
C VAL A 361 9.60 -12.17 -13.73
N LYS A 362 10.76 -12.04 -13.08
CA LYS A 362 11.91 -12.92 -13.27
C LYS A 362 11.95 -13.88 -12.10
N MET A 363 12.06 -15.16 -12.38
CA MET A 363 11.95 -16.22 -11.39
C MET A 363 13.24 -17.05 -11.34
N PRO A 364 13.62 -17.57 -10.15
CA PRO A 364 14.54 -18.69 -10.05
C PRO A 364 14.04 -19.87 -10.89
N VAL A 365 14.98 -20.67 -11.43
CA VAL A 365 14.63 -21.84 -12.26
C VAL A 365 13.78 -22.85 -11.49
N GLU A 366 14.09 -23.08 -10.22
CA GLU A 366 13.33 -23.97 -9.34
C GLU A 366 11.87 -23.55 -9.23
N GLN A 367 11.62 -22.27 -8.96
CA GLN A 367 10.27 -21.74 -8.86
C GLN A 367 9.55 -21.82 -10.22
N TYR A 368 10.20 -21.46 -11.33
CA TYR A 368 9.59 -21.61 -12.66
C TYR A 368 9.24 -23.07 -12.98
N ASN A 369 10.14 -24.01 -12.69
CA ASN A 369 9.93 -25.43 -12.93
C ASN A 369 8.84 -26.02 -12.02
N MET A 370 8.70 -25.52 -10.79
CA MET A 370 7.56 -25.85 -9.92
C MET A 370 6.24 -25.47 -10.60
N TYR A 371 6.11 -24.23 -11.07
CA TYR A 371 4.91 -23.79 -11.80
C TYR A 371 4.65 -24.62 -13.07
N ALA A 372 5.68 -24.92 -13.84
CA ALA A 372 5.56 -25.71 -15.06
C ALA A 372 5.14 -27.16 -14.77
N ARG A 373 5.69 -27.79 -13.72
CA ARG A 373 5.35 -29.18 -13.33
C ARG A 373 3.94 -29.30 -12.78
N LEU A 374 3.43 -28.25 -12.14
CA LEU A 374 2.06 -28.20 -11.64
C LEU A 374 1.05 -27.80 -12.75
N GLY A 375 1.49 -27.66 -14.00
CA GLY A 375 0.62 -27.25 -15.11
C GLY A 375 0.09 -25.83 -15.00
N LEU A 376 0.55 -25.03 -14.04
CA LEU A 376 0.01 -23.71 -13.75
C LEU A 376 0.26 -22.69 -14.87
N LEU A 377 1.23 -22.95 -15.73
CA LEU A 377 1.54 -22.11 -16.90
C LEU A 377 0.83 -22.58 -18.18
N ASP A 378 0.11 -23.70 -18.12
CA ASP A 378 -0.65 -24.25 -19.23
C ASP A 378 -2.09 -23.78 -19.17
N LYS A 379 -2.50 -22.99 -20.16
CA LYS A 379 -3.85 -22.43 -20.28
C LYS A 379 -4.94 -23.46 -20.50
N GLU A 380 -4.61 -24.67 -20.97
CA GLU A 380 -5.61 -25.73 -21.18
C GLU A 380 -5.75 -26.65 -19.96
N HIS A 381 -4.80 -26.61 -19.03
CA HIS A 381 -4.84 -27.39 -17.80
C HIS A 381 -5.87 -26.84 -16.81
N ILE A 382 -6.57 -27.73 -16.09
CA ILE A 382 -7.45 -27.40 -14.98
C ILE A 382 -6.71 -27.69 -13.66
N ILE A 383 -6.55 -26.67 -12.81
CA ILE A 383 -5.84 -26.78 -11.53
C ILE A 383 -6.41 -27.93 -10.69
N GLY A 384 -5.54 -28.80 -10.19
CA GLY A 384 -5.90 -29.98 -9.40
C GLY A 384 -6.22 -31.23 -10.23
N GLY A 385 -6.36 -31.10 -11.56
CA GLY A 385 -6.50 -32.23 -12.48
C GLY A 385 -5.17 -32.97 -12.72
N ALA A 386 -5.26 -34.14 -13.34
CA ALA A 386 -4.07 -34.85 -13.79
C ALA A 386 -3.31 -34.02 -14.85
N TYR A 387 -1.99 -33.91 -14.69
CA TYR A 387 -1.13 -33.15 -15.60
C TYR A 387 0.15 -33.93 -15.89
N VAL A 388 0.53 -33.97 -17.17
CA VAL A 388 1.83 -34.52 -17.59
C VAL A 388 2.72 -33.35 -17.99
N PRO A 389 3.77 -33.03 -17.20
CA PRO A 389 4.64 -31.92 -17.51
C PRO A 389 5.30 -32.05 -18.88
N ASN A 390 5.25 -30.98 -19.66
CA ASN A 390 6.09 -30.87 -20.84
C ASN A 390 7.54 -30.61 -20.39
N TYR A 391 8.33 -31.69 -20.24
CA TYR A 391 9.71 -31.61 -19.79
C TYR A 391 10.59 -30.72 -20.70
N GLY A 392 10.24 -30.54 -21.97
CA GLY A 392 10.92 -29.63 -22.89
C GLY A 392 10.73 -28.14 -22.57
N GLN A 393 9.75 -27.79 -21.73
CA GLN A 393 9.52 -26.41 -21.27
C GLN A 393 10.29 -26.07 -19.99
N LEU A 394 10.87 -27.05 -19.30
CA LEU A 394 11.62 -26.81 -18.07
C LEU A 394 12.85 -25.95 -18.35
N ALA A 395 13.07 -24.98 -17.47
CA ALA A 395 14.24 -24.12 -17.53
C ALA A 395 15.45 -24.84 -16.89
N HIS A 396 16.64 -24.48 -17.36
CA HIS A 396 17.92 -24.94 -16.82
C HIS A 396 18.78 -23.75 -16.37
N GLY A 397 19.69 -24.01 -15.42
CA GLY A 397 20.54 -22.99 -14.79
C GLY A 397 19.93 -22.45 -13.49
N THR A 398 20.36 -21.25 -13.06
CA THR A 398 19.95 -20.66 -11.77
C THR A 398 18.76 -19.70 -11.90
N LEU A 399 18.66 -18.96 -13.01
CA LEU A 399 17.61 -17.98 -13.24
C LEU A 399 16.92 -18.22 -14.59
N CYS A 400 15.59 -18.14 -14.61
CA CYS A 400 14.87 -18.14 -15.87
C CYS A 400 15.26 -16.90 -16.67
N LYS A 401 15.94 -17.11 -17.81
CA LYS A 401 16.38 -16.02 -18.70
C LYS A 401 15.21 -15.23 -19.29
N ARG A 402 14.02 -15.83 -19.33
CA ARG A 402 12.79 -15.23 -19.87
C ARG A 402 11.97 -14.62 -18.74
N GLY A 403 11.51 -13.38 -18.95
CA GLY A 403 10.47 -12.78 -18.11
C GLY A 403 9.13 -13.49 -18.35
N VAL A 404 8.50 -13.93 -17.26
CA VAL A 404 7.16 -14.54 -17.26
C VAL A 404 6.14 -13.42 -17.20
N PRO A 405 5.19 -13.32 -18.16
CA PRO A 405 4.14 -12.31 -18.10
C PRO A 405 3.29 -12.44 -16.84
N VAL A 406 2.87 -11.30 -16.31
CA VAL A 406 1.88 -11.23 -15.24
C VAL A 406 0.55 -10.79 -15.84
N HIS A 407 -0.48 -11.51 -15.47
CA HIS A 407 -1.86 -11.35 -15.89
C HIS A 407 -2.70 -10.71 -14.79
N VAL A 408 -3.70 -9.93 -15.21
CA VAL A 408 -4.69 -9.34 -14.31
C VAL A 408 -6.06 -9.93 -14.58
N TYR A 409 -6.62 -10.56 -13.56
CA TYR A 409 -7.99 -11.01 -13.52
C TYR A 409 -8.83 -9.95 -12.80
N ILE A 410 -10.01 -9.66 -13.35
CA ILE A 410 -10.91 -8.63 -12.86
C ILE A 410 -12.13 -9.34 -12.29
N ASP A 411 -12.39 -9.16 -11.01
CA ASP A 411 -13.56 -9.72 -10.34
C ASP A 411 -14.86 -9.18 -10.97
N PRO A 412 -15.66 -10.02 -11.65
CA PRO A 412 -16.88 -9.59 -12.33
C PRO A 412 -17.96 -9.15 -11.33
N HIS A 413 -17.91 -9.64 -10.10
CA HIS A 413 -18.81 -9.24 -9.02
C HIS A 413 -18.31 -8.00 -8.27
N GLY A 414 -17.14 -7.47 -8.64
CA GLY A 414 -16.65 -6.19 -8.12
C GLY A 414 -17.52 -5.03 -8.58
N THR A 415 -17.69 -4.01 -7.72
CA THR A 415 -18.41 -2.80 -8.14
C THR A 415 -17.75 -2.20 -9.39
N ALA A 416 -18.55 -1.84 -10.41
CA ALA A 416 -18.04 -1.29 -11.68
C ALA A 416 -17.08 -0.09 -11.50
N LYS A 417 -17.21 0.66 -10.40
CA LYS A 417 -16.37 1.82 -10.09
C LYS A 417 -14.96 1.44 -9.59
N LYS A 418 -14.80 0.26 -8.96
CA LYS A 418 -13.53 -0.24 -8.42
C LYS A 418 -13.54 -1.78 -8.42
N PRO A 419 -13.35 -2.42 -9.58
CA PRO A 419 -13.34 -3.87 -9.63
C PRO A 419 -12.10 -4.41 -8.90
N TYR A 420 -12.25 -5.58 -8.27
CA TYR A 420 -11.16 -6.20 -7.53
C TYR A 420 -10.20 -6.86 -8.52
N LYS A 421 -8.99 -6.29 -8.67
CA LYS A 421 -7.94 -6.79 -9.56
C LYS A 421 -7.07 -7.85 -8.89
N VAL A 422 -6.75 -8.94 -9.56
CA VAL A 422 -5.87 -10.01 -9.09
C VAL A 422 -4.71 -10.19 -10.04
N TYR A 423 -3.48 -10.18 -9.50
CA TYR A 423 -2.25 -10.27 -10.28
C TYR A 423 -1.63 -11.66 -10.08
N THR A 424 -1.26 -12.32 -11.17
CA THR A 424 -0.76 -13.70 -11.12
C THR A 424 -0.06 -14.06 -12.43
N ILE A 425 0.79 -15.08 -12.39
CA ILE A 425 1.40 -15.67 -13.59
C ILE A 425 0.73 -16.97 -14.02
N VAL A 426 -0.20 -17.48 -13.21
CA VAL A 426 -0.92 -18.72 -13.47
C VAL A 426 -1.90 -18.47 -14.63
N LEU A 427 -1.88 -19.38 -15.59
CA LEU A 427 -2.75 -19.40 -16.76
C LEU A 427 -3.75 -20.57 -16.74
N ALA A 428 -3.46 -21.60 -15.94
CA ALA A 428 -4.34 -22.75 -15.80
C ALA A 428 -5.77 -22.33 -15.43
N LYS A 429 -6.75 -23.03 -16.02
CA LYS A 429 -8.16 -22.89 -15.73
C LYS A 429 -8.40 -23.31 -14.29
N ARG A 430 -9.24 -22.57 -13.58
CA ARG A 430 -9.68 -23.01 -12.25
C ARG A 430 -10.82 -24.03 -12.43
N PRO A 431 -11.03 -24.94 -11.48
CA PRO A 431 -12.26 -25.74 -11.41
C PRO A 431 -13.52 -24.87 -11.43
N ASP A 432 -14.59 -25.34 -12.08
CA ASP A 432 -15.82 -24.56 -12.27
C ASP A 432 -16.63 -24.39 -10.98
N ASP A 433 -16.43 -25.29 -10.01
CA ASP A 433 -17.05 -25.27 -8.68
C ASP A 433 -16.44 -24.21 -7.74
N TRP A 434 -15.31 -23.60 -8.10
CA TRP A 434 -14.76 -22.48 -7.33
C TRP A 434 -15.65 -21.26 -7.56
N GLY A 435 -16.19 -20.64 -6.50
CA GLY A 435 -17.16 -19.54 -6.66
C GLY A 435 -16.56 -18.23 -7.20
N PHE A 436 -15.23 -18.10 -7.29
CA PHE A 436 -14.55 -16.93 -7.86
C PHE A 436 -14.51 -16.94 -9.39
N ALA A 437 -15.65 -16.63 -10.02
CA ALA A 437 -15.91 -16.79 -11.46
C ALA A 437 -15.01 -15.97 -12.41
N TRP A 438 -13.77 -16.43 -12.69
CA TRP A 438 -12.84 -15.76 -13.62
C TRP A 438 -12.51 -16.56 -14.89
N ASN A 439 -13.03 -17.79 -15.06
CA ASN A 439 -12.76 -18.60 -16.27
C ASN A 439 -13.23 -17.88 -17.55
N GLU A 440 -14.33 -17.13 -17.43
CA GLU A 440 -14.89 -16.32 -18.52
C GLU A 440 -14.15 -14.98 -18.72
N SER A 441 -13.41 -14.52 -17.70
CA SER A 441 -12.69 -13.25 -17.78
C SER A 441 -11.37 -13.44 -18.53
N ARG A 442 -11.23 -12.79 -19.69
CA ARG A 442 -9.94 -12.75 -20.39
C ARG A 442 -8.93 -11.98 -19.53
N PRO A 443 -7.81 -12.60 -19.11
CA PRO A 443 -6.79 -11.88 -18.38
C PRO A 443 -6.25 -10.73 -19.21
N VAL A 444 -6.17 -9.54 -18.63
CA VAL A 444 -5.54 -8.39 -19.29
C VAL A 444 -4.07 -8.28 -18.86
N PRO A 445 -3.18 -7.79 -19.74
CA PRO A 445 -1.81 -7.50 -19.34
C PRO A 445 -1.77 -6.53 -18.16
N ALA A 446 -0.91 -6.79 -17.17
CA ALA A 446 -0.74 -5.89 -16.06
C ALA A 446 0.01 -4.61 -16.47
N ASP A 447 -0.46 -3.46 -15.98
CA ASP A 447 0.35 -2.25 -15.93
C ASP A 447 1.57 -2.50 -15.04
N ASP A 448 2.71 -1.92 -15.43
CA ASP A 448 3.95 -2.08 -14.67
C ASP A 448 4.22 -0.90 -13.75
N VAL A 449 4.26 -1.17 -12.45
CA VAL A 449 4.56 -0.21 -11.38
C VAL A 449 5.90 0.50 -11.58
N ARG A 450 6.88 -0.15 -12.22
CA ARG A 450 8.18 0.45 -12.53
C ARG A 450 8.08 1.57 -13.56
N LEU A 451 6.94 1.64 -14.26
CA LEU A 451 6.62 2.62 -15.29
C LEU A 451 5.62 3.68 -14.81
N ALA A 452 5.13 3.57 -13.57
CA ALA A 452 4.12 4.46 -13.01
C ALA A 452 4.57 5.92 -12.87
N GLY A 453 5.87 6.20 -13.06
CA GLY A 453 6.43 7.53 -13.05
C GLY A 453 6.24 8.22 -11.70
N MET A 454 5.35 9.21 -11.67
CA MET A 454 5.07 10.07 -10.51
C MET A 454 3.89 9.60 -9.65
N ALA A 455 3.15 8.58 -10.10
CA ALA A 455 2.07 8.04 -9.28
C ALA A 455 2.66 7.41 -8.01
N THR A 456 1.95 7.59 -6.89
CA THR A 456 2.19 6.81 -5.69
C THR A 456 2.07 5.33 -6.04
N THR A 457 3.04 4.56 -5.61
CA THR A 457 3.09 3.12 -5.89
C THR A 457 3.01 2.34 -4.58
N ILE A 458 4.05 1.58 -4.26
CA ILE A 458 4.09 0.61 -3.17
C ILE A 458 5.50 0.65 -2.60
N GLY A 459 5.59 0.50 -1.29
CA GLY A 459 6.84 0.42 -0.56
C GLY A 459 7.29 1.74 0.07
N PRO A 460 8.31 1.68 0.95
CA PRO A 460 8.64 2.76 1.89
C PRO A 460 9.02 4.09 1.25
N ALA A 461 9.60 4.08 0.04
CA ALA A 461 10.08 5.29 -0.64
C ALA A 461 9.05 5.92 -1.59
N SER A 462 7.86 5.34 -1.73
CA SER A 462 6.94 5.63 -2.85
C SER A 462 5.64 6.35 -2.48
N PHE A 463 5.69 7.11 -1.38
CA PHE A 463 4.60 7.98 -0.93
C PHE A 463 4.53 9.29 -1.70
N HIS A 464 3.36 9.95 -1.61
CA HIS A 464 3.04 11.15 -2.39
C HIS A 464 4.08 12.25 -2.21
N MET A 465 4.48 12.50 -0.97
CA MET A 465 5.41 13.57 -0.63
C MET A 465 6.80 13.34 -1.23
N PHE A 466 7.29 12.10 -1.15
CA PHE A 466 8.56 11.73 -1.76
C PHE A 466 8.47 11.82 -3.28
N LYS A 467 7.43 11.29 -3.91
CA LYS A 467 7.24 11.41 -5.37
C LYS A 467 7.18 12.86 -5.83
N GLN A 468 6.50 13.76 -5.11
CA GLN A 468 6.50 15.19 -5.43
C GLN A 468 7.89 15.83 -5.38
N ASN A 469 8.77 15.32 -4.51
CA ASN A 469 10.16 15.73 -4.38
C ASN A 469 11.13 14.89 -5.24
N GLN A 470 10.61 14.12 -6.20
CA GLN A 470 11.43 13.46 -7.19
C GLN A 470 11.95 14.48 -8.20
N HIS A 471 13.28 14.52 -8.38
CA HIS A 471 13.93 15.38 -9.37
C HIS A 471 13.40 15.15 -10.80
N ASP A 472 13.25 16.23 -11.58
CA ASP A 472 12.92 16.10 -13.00
C ASP A 472 14.06 15.46 -13.78
N ARG A 473 13.83 14.24 -14.26
CA ARG A 473 14.79 13.51 -15.09
C ARG A 473 15.07 14.17 -16.44
N ARG A 474 14.29 15.16 -16.86
CA ARG A 474 14.51 15.92 -18.10
C ARG A 474 15.59 16.99 -17.96
N LEU A 475 15.97 17.36 -16.73
CA LEU A 475 16.93 18.43 -16.49
C LEU A 475 18.37 17.87 -16.37
N PRO A 476 19.36 18.43 -17.10
CA PRO A 476 20.74 17.95 -17.07
C PRO A 476 21.50 18.48 -15.83
N GLY A 477 22.23 17.61 -15.12
CA GLY A 477 23.31 18.09 -14.23
C GLY A 477 23.51 17.38 -12.90
N LEU A 478 22.47 17.20 -12.07
CA LEU A 478 22.63 17.13 -10.60
C LEU A 478 21.97 15.86 -9.95
N PRO A 479 21.76 15.78 -8.62
CA PRO A 479 22.35 14.82 -7.66
C PRO A 479 21.87 13.36 -7.79
N GLY A 480 22.68 12.41 -7.28
CA GLY A 480 22.55 10.96 -7.50
C GLY A 480 23.59 10.40 -8.49
N LYS A 481 24.54 11.23 -8.92
CA LYS A 481 25.76 10.79 -9.63
C LYS A 481 26.83 10.40 -8.61
N ILE A 482 27.40 9.22 -8.76
CA ILE A 482 28.65 8.83 -8.08
C ILE A 482 29.72 9.89 -8.44
N PRO A 483 30.47 10.44 -7.47
CA PRO A 483 31.53 11.40 -7.73
C PRO A 483 32.53 10.84 -8.75
N LYS A 484 33.02 11.70 -9.65
CA LYS A 484 34.15 11.34 -10.51
C LYS A 484 35.41 11.33 -9.64
N GLU A 485 36.15 10.23 -9.59
CA GLU A 485 37.51 10.25 -9.05
C GLU A 485 38.34 11.27 -9.85
N LYS A 486 38.90 12.26 -9.16
CA LYS A 486 40.00 13.07 -9.69
C LYS A 486 41.28 12.34 -9.34
N ARG A 487 42.03 11.86 -10.33
CA ARG A 487 43.46 11.54 -10.13
C ARG A 487 44.32 12.48 -10.95
N ALA A 488 45.36 12.96 -10.28
CA ALA A 488 46.44 13.77 -10.79
C ALA A 488 47.38 12.90 -11.63
N GLY A 489 47.42 13.10 -12.94
CA GLY A 489 48.43 12.45 -13.79
C GLY A 489 48.13 12.52 -15.29
N PRO A 490 49.13 12.76 -16.15
CA PRO A 490 48.99 12.76 -17.60
C PRO A 490 49.05 11.32 -18.13
N GLY A 491 47.91 10.80 -18.57
CA GLY A 491 47.79 9.51 -19.26
C GLY A 491 46.38 9.37 -19.86
N ARG A 492 46.27 8.80 -21.06
CA ARG A 492 44.98 8.63 -21.75
C ARG A 492 44.11 7.65 -20.94
N PRO A 493 42.94 8.07 -20.43
CA PRO A 493 42.13 7.22 -19.57
C PRO A 493 41.70 5.95 -20.30
N ALA A 494 41.81 4.79 -19.65
CA ALA A 494 40.96 3.67 -20.03
C ALA A 494 39.51 4.17 -19.96
N LYS A 495 38.78 4.10 -21.08
CA LYS A 495 37.36 4.46 -21.15
C LYS A 495 36.57 3.55 -20.20
N ARG A 496 36.35 3.99 -18.96
CA ARG A 496 35.25 3.45 -18.16
C ARG A 496 33.96 3.91 -18.86
N ARG A 497 33.27 2.96 -19.50
CA ARG A 497 32.08 3.22 -20.33
C ARG A 497 31.12 4.15 -19.56
N PRO A 498 30.71 5.29 -20.14
CA PRO A 498 29.94 6.29 -19.42
C PRO A 498 28.54 5.75 -19.09
N ASN A 499 28.07 6.03 -17.88
CA ASN A 499 26.74 5.71 -17.33
C ASN A 499 25.53 6.18 -18.18
N ARG A 500 25.74 6.93 -19.27
CA ARG A 500 24.72 7.12 -20.32
C ARG A 500 24.33 5.77 -20.93
N ALA A 501 25.28 4.84 -21.09
CA ALA A 501 24.99 3.49 -21.57
C ALA A 501 24.14 2.69 -20.58
N ALA A 502 24.36 2.78 -19.26
CA ALA A 502 23.52 2.11 -18.26
C ALA A 502 22.11 2.71 -18.17
N ARG A 503 22.00 4.04 -18.32
CA ARG A 503 20.74 4.80 -18.35
C ARG A 503 19.93 4.54 -19.61
N ASP A 504 20.58 4.63 -20.77
CA ASP A 504 19.99 4.25 -22.05
C ASP A 504 19.67 2.77 -22.04
N HIS A 505 20.49 1.91 -21.45
CA HIS A 505 20.18 0.49 -21.30
C HIS A 505 18.96 0.26 -20.40
N GLN A 506 18.76 1.04 -19.34
CA GLN A 506 17.60 0.90 -18.46
C GLN A 506 16.32 1.49 -19.10
N GLN A 507 16.40 2.64 -19.76
CA GLN A 507 15.28 3.20 -20.53
C GLN A 507 14.96 2.34 -21.76
N ARG A 508 15.98 1.80 -22.44
CA ARG A 508 15.80 0.78 -23.49
C ARG A 508 15.23 -0.49 -22.87
N ALA A 509 15.64 -0.94 -21.70
CA ALA A 509 15.06 -2.12 -21.05
C ALA A 509 13.58 -1.89 -20.72
N VAL A 510 13.21 -0.70 -20.23
CA VAL A 510 11.83 -0.28 -20.00
C VAL A 510 11.03 -0.17 -21.30
N ASN A 511 11.58 0.47 -22.33
CA ASN A 511 10.93 0.63 -23.62
C ASN A 511 10.83 -0.72 -24.36
N ASN A 512 11.85 -1.57 -24.25
CA ASN A 512 11.85 -2.93 -24.78
C ASN A 512 10.87 -3.80 -24.01
N LEU A 513 10.76 -3.62 -22.69
CA LEU A 513 9.73 -4.27 -21.89
C LEU A 513 8.34 -3.85 -22.38
N ARG A 514 8.10 -2.55 -22.55
CA ARG A 514 6.86 -2.02 -23.12
C ARG A 514 6.56 -2.60 -24.50
N LYS A 515 7.53 -2.58 -25.43
CA LYS A 515 7.41 -3.19 -26.75
C LYS A 515 7.15 -4.70 -26.69
N ARG A 516 7.77 -5.43 -25.74
CA ARG A 516 7.55 -6.87 -25.53
C ARG A 516 6.17 -7.17 -24.97
N ILE A 517 5.67 -6.33 -24.06
CA ILE A 517 4.29 -6.42 -23.56
C ILE A 517 3.32 -6.18 -24.72
N GLU A 518 3.50 -5.09 -25.48
CA GLU A 518 2.67 -4.74 -26.64
C GLU A 518 2.69 -5.86 -27.70
N ALA A 519 3.87 -6.41 -28.02
CA ALA A 519 4.02 -7.51 -28.98
C ALA A 519 3.33 -8.81 -28.51
N ARG A 520 3.55 -9.23 -27.24
CA ARG A 520 2.90 -10.42 -26.68
C ARG A 520 1.38 -10.25 -26.60
N THR A 521 0.91 -9.07 -26.25
CA THR A 521 -0.54 -8.77 -26.20
C THR A 521 -1.13 -8.86 -27.59
N GLY A 522 -0.45 -8.31 -28.61
CA GLY A 522 -0.87 -8.39 -30.01
C GLY A 522 -0.87 -9.81 -30.58
N GLU A 523 0.13 -10.63 -30.28
CA GLU A 523 0.17 -12.04 -30.67
C GLU A 523 -0.93 -12.87 -30.00
N THR A 524 -1.23 -12.59 -28.72
CA THR A 524 -2.28 -13.30 -27.98
C THR A 524 -3.66 -12.95 -28.55
N SER A 525 -3.90 -11.67 -28.89
CA SER A 525 -5.15 -11.24 -29.53
C SER A 525 -5.31 -11.77 -30.97
N ARG A 526 -4.22 -11.87 -31.75
CA ARG A 526 -4.27 -12.45 -33.10
C ARG A 526 -4.56 -13.95 -33.06
N ARG A 527 -3.86 -14.70 -32.19
CA ARG A 527 -4.12 -16.14 -32.03
C ARG A 527 -5.53 -16.45 -31.53
N ALA A 528 -6.08 -15.60 -30.66
CA ALA A 528 -7.46 -15.74 -30.21
C ALA A 528 -8.47 -15.50 -31.35
N ALA A 529 -8.21 -14.51 -32.22
CA ALA A 529 -9.04 -14.24 -33.39
C ALA A 529 -8.92 -15.35 -34.46
N GLU A 530 -7.74 -15.92 -34.63
CA GLU A 530 -7.49 -17.06 -35.54
C GLU A 530 -8.19 -18.33 -35.03
N SER A 531 -8.16 -18.62 -33.73
CA SER A 531 -8.87 -19.77 -33.15
C SER A 531 -10.41 -19.63 -33.19
N GLU A 532 -10.93 -18.40 -33.09
CA GLU A 532 -12.38 -18.14 -33.26
C GLU A 532 -12.81 -18.29 -34.72
N ALA A 533 -11.95 -17.88 -35.67
CA ALA A 533 -12.18 -18.03 -37.11
C ALA A 533 -12.10 -19.50 -37.57
N GLU A 534 -11.23 -20.32 -36.98
CA GLU A 534 -11.17 -21.77 -37.26
C GLU A 534 -12.34 -22.55 -36.63
N SER A 535 -12.92 -22.07 -35.52
CA SER A 535 -14.10 -22.70 -34.89
C SER A 535 -15.42 -22.42 -35.62
N THR A 536 -15.42 -21.53 -36.62
CA THR A 536 -16.61 -21.14 -37.39
C THR A 536 -16.62 -21.67 -38.82
N SER A 537 -15.65 -22.51 -39.22
CA SER A 537 -15.54 -23.00 -40.60
C SER A 537 -15.89 -24.47 -40.84
N ASP A 538 -16.34 -25.23 -39.83
CA ASP A 538 -16.78 -26.62 -40.01
C ASP A 538 -18.20 -26.83 -39.50
N GLY A 539 -19.18 -26.77 -40.41
CA GLY A 539 -20.56 -27.15 -40.13
C GLY A 539 -21.60 -26.57 -41.10
N ASP A 540 -21.45 -26.78 -42.40
CA ASP A 540 -22.53 -26.61 -43.38
C ASP A 540 -23.16 -27.97 -43.69
N SER A 541 -24.45 -28.13 -43.38
CA SER A 541 -25.38 -28.97 -44.15
C SER A 541 -26.85 -28.62 -43.83
N GLU A 542 -27.47 -27.95 -44.80
CA GLU A 542 -28.87 -28.03 -45.28
C GLU A 542 -29.96 -28.60 -44.35
N VAL A 543 -31.04 -27.83 -44.13
CA VAL A 543 -32.44 -28.21 -44.44
C VAL A 543 -33.27 -26.93 -44.70
N ASP A 544 -33.95 -26.89 -45.85
CA ASP A 544 -34.97 -25.92 -46.27
C ASP A 544 -36.25 -25.95 -45.39
N GLU A 545 -36.88 -24.79 -45.15
CA GLU A 545 -38.33 -24.60 -45.37
C GLU A 545 -38.81 -23.16 -45.09
N GLU A 546 -39.98 -22.88 -45.64
CA GLU A 546 -40.50 -21.63 -46.19
C GLU A 546 -41.22 -20.65 -45.24
N GLU A 547 -41.39 -19.43 -45.78
CA GLU A 547 -42.52 -18.49 -45.65
C GLU A 547 -42.69 -17.48 -44.48
N ARG A 548 -42.27 -16.23 -44.79
CA ARG A 548 -43.09 -14.99 -44.91
C ARG A 548 -43.55 -14.18 -43.66
N PRO A 549 -43.87 -12.87 -43.85
CA PRO A 549 -43.27 -11.78 -43.05
C PRO A 549 -44.26 -10.97 -42.18
N SER A 550 -43.72 -10.18 -41.25
CA SER A 550 -44.48 -9.14 -40.56
C SER A 550 -43.65 -7.88 -40.31
N LYS A 551 -44.30 -6.73 -40.53
CA LYS A 551 -43.76 -5.38 -40.66
C LYS A 551 -43.47 -4.73 -39.29
N ARG A 552 -42.37 -3.96 -39.24
CA ARG A 552 -42.06 -2.68 -38.52
C ARG A 552 -43.08 -2.12 -37.48
N PRO A 553 -42.67 -1.29 -36.47
CA PRO A 553 -41.66 -0.22 -36.63
C PRO A 553 -40.76 0.14 -35.41
N LYS A 554 -39.84 1.07 -35.73
CA LYS A 554 -38.89 1.83 -34.90
C LYS A 554 -39.52 2.51 -33.68
N PHE A 555 -38.74 2.64 -32.60
CA PHE A 555 -38.97 3.61 -31.54
C PHE A 555 -37.67 4.35 -31.20
N GLU A 556 -37.63 5.65 -31.53
CA GLU A 556 -36.71 6.64 -30.96
C GLU A 556 -37.41 7.29 -29.76
N GLY A 557 -36.68 7.51 -28.67
CA GLY A 557 -37.24 8.13 -27.46
C GLY A 557 -36.16 8.82 -26.63
N ARG A 558 -35.77 10.02 -27.07
CA ARG A 558 -34.92 10.97 -26.36
C ARG A 558 -35.79 11.74 -25.35
N VAL A 559 -35.48 11.68 -24.05
CA VAL A 559 -36.12 12.57 -23.05
C VAL A 559 -35.06 13.25 -22.19
N THR A 560 -34.83 14.52 -22.50
CA THR A 560 -34.29 15.54 -21.60
C THR A 560 -35.45 16.14 -20.81
N ARG A 561 -35.33 16.31 -19.48
CA ARG A 561 -36.14 17.30 -18.76
C ARG A 561 -35.34 18.10 -17.75
N SER A 562 -35.50 19.41 -17.93
CA SER A 562 -35.00 20.55 -17.19
C SER A 562 -35.80 20.84 -15.92
N ARG A 563 -35.16 21.62 -15.05
CA ARG A 563 -35.72 22.35 -13.90
C ARG A 563 -36.98 23.14 -14.23
N ALA A 564 -37.90 23.22 -13.27
CA ALA A 564 -38.59 24.46 -12.88
C ALA A 564 -39.08 24.34 -11.42
N LYS A 565 -39.20 25.50 -10.77
CA LYS A 565 -39.29 25.78 -9.34
C LYS A 565 -40.61 26.55 -9.10
N GLN A 566 -41.03 26.62 -7.83
CA GLN A 566 -42.07 27.49 -7.23
C GLN A 566 -43.54 27.03 -7.40
N ALA A 567 -44.45 27.21 -6.43
CA ALA A 567 -44.41 27.64 -5.02
C ALA A 567 -45.81 27.49 -4.38
N GLN A 568 -45.85 27.22 -3.05
CA GLN A 568 -46.85 27.61 -2.01
C GLN A 568 -48.31 27.06 -2.14
N ILE A 569 -49.10 26.75 -1.09
CA ILE A 569 -49.38 27.38 0.23
C ILE A 569 -49.89 26.34 1.27
N ALA A 570 -49.47 26.52 2.55
CA ALA A 570 -50.10 26.28 3.89
C ALA A 570 -51.05 25.07 4.18
N ALA A 571 -51.24 24.54 5.40
CA ALA A 571 -51.05 25.01 6.78
C ALA A 571 -51.08 23.80 7.75
N GLY A 572 -50.61 23.97 9.01
CA GLY A 572 -51.03 23.13 10.15
C GLY A 572 -49.98 22.94 11.26
N LYS A 573 -50.02 23.78 12.31
CA LYS A 573 -49.33 23.60 13.62
C LYS A 573 -50.15 22.65 14.51
N CYS A 574 -49.58 21.87 15.43
CA CYS A 574 -49.26 22.17 16.86
C CYS A 574 -49.05 20.81 17.58
N PRO A 575 -48.65 20.76 18.88
CA PRO A 575 -47.93 21.75 19.70
C PRO A 575 -46.48 21.35 19.97
#